data_AF-A0A933DH52-F1
#
_entry.id   AF-A0A933DH52-F1
#
_cell.length_a   1.000
_cell.length_b   1.000
_cell.length_c   1.000
_cell.angle_alpha   90.00
_cell.angle_beta   90.00
_cell.angle_gamma   90.00
#
_symmetry.space_group_name_H-M   'P 1'
#
loop_
_entity.id
_entity.type
_entity.pdbx_description
1 polymer ?
#
loop_
_entity_poly.entity_id
_entity_poly.type
_entity_poly.pdbx_seq_one_letter_code
_entity_poly.pdbx_strand_id
1 'polypeptide(L)'
;MRKWLLVVFLILLGCYKGYHWFDSPAYFEFLERHKKESWFAGALLKSGLYWTFADEPRKALVYFNRCMEKDLEKSPQRSSCLYYKAASHDQLNQRAEAIRHYSLLFQEFPNHPKASIASRRMDFFKSGL
;
A
#
# COMPACT_ATOMS: atom_id res chain seq x y z
N MET A 1 -19.84 -1.12 25.01
CA MET A 1 -18.58 -0.52 24.53
C MET A 1 -18.70 -0.14 23.05
N ARG A 2 -18.47 1.13 22.70
CA ARG A 2 -18.49 1.62 21.31
C ARG A 2 -17.36 0.93 20.53
N LYS A 3 -17.68 0.19 19.47
CA LYS A 3 -16.71 -0.60 18.65
C LYS A 3 -15.47 0.18 18.21
N TRP A 4 -15.59 1.51 18.07
CA TRP A 4 -14.49 2.40 17.72
C TRP A 4 -13.41 2.54 18.79
N LEU A 5 -13.76 2.44 20.08
CA LEU A 5 -12.80 2.48 21.19
C LEU A 5 -11.88 1.25 21.19
N LEU A 6 -12.40 0.09 20.77
CA LEU A 6 -11.64 -1.14 20.64
C LEU A 6 -10.61 -1.04 19.51
N VAL A 7 -10.97 -0.40 18.40
CA VAL A 7 -10.04 -0.13 17.28
C VAL A 7 -8.92 0.83 17.72
N VAL A 8 -9.27 1.92 18.40
CA VAL A 8 -8.27 2.88 18.93
C VAL A 8 -7.38 2.21 19.97
N PHE A 9 -7.93 1.40 20.87
CA PHE A 9 -7.18 0.68 21.90
C PHE A 9 -6.22 -0.36 21.30
N LEU A 10 -6.63 -1.10 20.27
CA LEU A 10 -5.77 -2.07 19.58
C LEU A 10 -4.64 -1.38 18.78
N ILE A 11 -4.92 -0.22 18.18
CA ILE A 11 -3.89 0.61 17.52
C ILE A 11 -2.87 1.09 18.54
N LEU A 12 -3.31 1.58 19.70
CA LEU A 12 -2.42 2.07 20.76
C LEU A 12 -1.61 0.96 21.43
N LEU A 13 -2.20 -0.24 21.62
CA LEU A 13 -1.47 -1.38 22.20
C LEU A 13 -0.39 -1.94 21.25
N GLY A 14 -0.65 -1.95 19.95
CA GLY A 14 0.33 -2.39 18.94
C GLY A 14 1.57 -1.48 18.88
N CYS A 15 1.42 -0.18 19.15
CA CYS A 15 2.54 0.75 19.17
C CYS A 15 3.50 0.56 20.37
N TYR A 16 3.06 -0.05 21.47
CA TYR A 16 3.80 -0.03 22.75
C TYR A 16 4.80 -1.18 22.97
N LYS A 17 4.79 -2.25 22.16
CA LYS A 17 5.57 -3.47 22.47
C LYS A 17 6.49 -4.01 21.37
N GLY A 18 6.77 -3.26 20.30
CA GLY A 18 7.49 -3.84 19.14
C GLY A 18 6.71 -4.97 18.45
N TYR A 19 5.45 -5.18 18.85
CA TYR A 19 4.51 -6.07 18.20
C TYR A 19 3.88 -5.29 17.06
N HIS A 20 4.43 -5.46 15.87
CA HIS A 20 3.83 -4.92 14.67
C HIS A 20 2.50 -5.64 14.42
N TRP A 21 1.40 -5.11 14.97
CA TRP A 21 0.06 -5.69 14.86
C TRP A 21 -0.30 -6.03 13.40
N PHE A 22 0.15 -5.18 12.47
CA PHE A 22 -0.04 -5.39 11.04
C PHE A 22 0.55 -6.73 10.56
N ASP A 23 1.67 -7.20 11.10
CA ASP A 23 2.32 -8.48 10.72
C ASP A 23 1.70 -9.72 11.39
N SER A 24 0.70 -9.53 12.27
CA SER A 24 0.16 -10.64 13.05
C SER A 24 -0.83 -11.49 12.25
N PRO A 25 -0.85 -12.83 12.43
CA PRO A 25 -1.88 -13.68 11.83
C PRO A 25 -3.30 -13.22 12.15
N ALA A 26 -3.52 -12.72 13.38
CA ALA A 26 -4.80 -12.17 13.82
C ALA A 26 -5.25 -10.97 12.97
N TYR A 27 -4.33 -10.11 12.55
CA TYR A 27 -4.64 -8.99 11.67
C TYR A 27 -4.97 -9.43 10.25
N PHE A 28 -4.23 -10.41 9.71
CA PHE A 28 -4.56 -10.98 8.40
C PHE A 28 -5.94 -11.64 8.40
N GLU A 29 -6.27 -12.42 9.44
CA GLU A 29 -7.60 -13.01 9.60
C GLU A 29 -8.69 -11.94 9.78
N PHE A 30 -8.41 -10.88 10.53
CA PHE A 30 -9.30 -9.72 10.64
C PHE A 30 -9.58 -9.09 9.28
N LEU A 31 -8.54 -8.84 8.48
CA LEU A 31 -8.67 -8.30 7.13
C LEU A 31 -9.51 -9.23 6.24
N GLU A 32 -9.22 -10.53 6.22
CA GLU A 32 -9.97 -11.50 5.40
C GLU A 32 -11.46 -11.55 5.73
N ARG A 33 -11.82 -11.51 7.02
CA ARG A 33 -13.22 -11.47 7.47
C ARG A 33 -13.98 -10.24 6.97
N HIS A 34 -13.28 -9.14 6.70
CA HIS A 34 -13.87 -7.86 6.33
C HIS A 34 -13.55 -7.43 4.89
N LYS A 35 -13.10 -8.35 4.02
CA LYS A 35 -12.66 -8.00 2.66
C LYS A 35 -13.73 -7.39 1.76
N LYS A 36 -15.00 -7.57 2.10
CA LYS A 36 -16.16 -7.00 1.38
C LYS A 36 -16.55 -5.60 1.87
N GLU A 37 -15.95 -5.12 2.96
CA GLU A 37 -16.27 -3.83 3.54
C GLU A 37 -15.67 -2.69 2.72
N SER A 38 -16.40 -1.57 2.63
CA SER A 38 -15.96 -0.41 1.84
C SER A 38 -14.63 0.21 2.33
N TRP A 39 -14.29 0.03 3.60
CA TRP A 39 -13.05 0.53 4.21
C TRP A 39 -11.85 -0.40 4.00
N PHE A 40 -12.06 -1.61 3.49
CA PHE A 40 -11.03 -2.65 3.40
C PHE A 40 -9.80 -2.21 2.60
N ALA A 41 -9.99 -1.65 1.40
CA ALA A 41 -8.90 -1.11 0.58
C ALA A 41 -8.11 0.00 1.31
N GLY A 42 -8.82 0.85 2.07
CA GLY A 42 -8.20 1.87 2.92
C GLY A 42 -7.35 1.28 4.03
N ALA A 43 -7.78 0.18 4.65
CA ALA A 43 -6.99 -0.52 5.66
C ALA A 43 -5.72 -1.15 5.08
N LEU A 44 -5.80 -1.75 3.89
CA LEU A 44 -4.63 -2.28 3.17
C LEU A 44 -3.64 -1.17 2.84
N LEU A 45 -4.10 -0.05 2.25
CA LEU A 45 -3.24 1.10 1.93
C LEU A 45 -2.52 1.62 3.18
N LYS A 46 -3.25 1.82 4.28
CA LYS A 46 -2.67 2.29 5.55
C LYS A 46 -1.65 1.32 6.14
N SER A 47 -1.90 0.02 6.03
CA SER A 47 -0.98 -1.03 6.48
C SER A 47 0.29 -1.06 5.65
N GLY A 48 0.18 -0.94 4.33
CA GLY A 48 1.35 -0.84 3.45
C GLY A 48 2.17 0.42 3.75
N LEU A 49 1.51 1.56 3.93
CA LEU A 49 2.16 2.82 4.30
C LEU A 49 2.91 2.74 5.63
N TYR A 50 2.33 2.08 6.64
CA TYR A 50 3.00 1.82 7.90
C TYR A 50 4.38 1.18 7.69
N TRP A 51 4.45 0.14 6.85
CA TRP A 51 5.71 -0.53 6.54
C TRP A 51 6.64 0.28 5.65
N THR A 52 6.11 1.12 4.76
CA THR A 52 6.94 2.10 4.04
C THR A 52 7.63 3.06 5.01
N PHE A 53 6.92 3.58 6.01
CA PHE A 53 7.50 4.47 7.02
C PHE A 53 8.42 3.74 8.00
N ALA A 54 8.27 2.43 8.14
CA ALA A 54 9.18 1.57 8.90
C ALA A 54 10.40 1.11 8.09
N ASP A 55 10.58 1.59 6.85
CA ASP A 55 11.64 1.19 5.91
C ASP A 55 11.69 -0.32 5.62
N GLU A 56 10.52 -0.95 5.60
CA GLU A 56 10.33 -2.39 5.36
C GLU A 56 9.57 -2.62 4.03
N PRO A 57 10.18 -2.32 2.86
CA PRO A 57 9.49 -2.32 1.58
C PRO A 57 8.92 -3.69 1.19
N ARG A 58 9.54 -4.79 1.62
CA ARG A 58 9.01 -6.15 1.37
C ARG A 58 7.70 -6.39 2.08
N LYS A 59 7.56 -5.93 3.33
CA LYS A 59 6.30 -6.04 4.09
C LYS A 59 5.25 -5.09 3.52
N ALA A 60 5.65 -3.89 3.10
CA ALA A 60 4.75 -2.94 2.44
C ALA A 60 4.12 -3.55 1.17
N LEU A 61 4.92 -4.24 0.34
CA LEU A 61 4.46 -4.91 -0.87
C LEU A 61 3.36 -5.95 -0.61
N VAL A 62 3.36 -6.65 0.54
CA VAL A 62 2.29 -7.61 0.88
C VAL A 62 0.91 -6.93 0.84
N TYR A 63 0.78 -5.75 1.44
CA TYR A 63 -0.51 -5.04 1.48
C TYR A 63 -0.83 -4.34 0.17
N PHE A 64 0.17 -3.74 -0.48
CA PHE A 64 -0.07 -3.10 -1.77
C PHE A 64 -0.44 -4.11 -2.86
N ASN A 65 0.08 -5.34 -2.81
CA ASN A 65 -0.36 -6.43 -3.69
C ASN A 65 -1.84 -6.74 -3.51
N ARG A 66 -2.29 -6.88 -2.26
CA ARG A 66 -3.71 -7.14 -1.96
C ARG A 66 -4.61 -5.99 -2.39
N CYS A 67 -4.14 -4.76 -2.26
CA CYS A 67 -4.86 -3.57 -2.71
C CYS A 67 -5.06 -3.50 -4.24
N MET A 68 -4.37 -4.36 -5.00
CA MET A 68 -4.48 -4.49 -6.46
C MET A 68 -5.34 -5.69 -6.91
N GLU A 69 -5.92 -6.45 -5.98
CA GLU A 69 -6.83 -7.55 -6.31
C GLU A 69 -8.05 -7.05 -7.08
N LYS A 70 -8.60 -7.92 -7.93
CA LYS A 70 -9.69 -7.59 -8.89
C LYS A 70 -10.90 -6.93 -8.24
N ASP A 71 -11.29 -7.39 -7.05
CA ASP A 71 -12.45 -6.86 -6.32
C ASP A 71 -12.22 -5.42 -5.82
N LEU A 72 -10.97 -4.95 -5.79
CA LEU A 72 -10.57 -3.61 -5.37
C LEU A 72 -10.16 -2.71 -6.53
N GLU A 73 -10.31 -3.19 -7.78
CA GLU A 73 -9.86 -2.47 -8.97
C GLU A 73 -10.50 -1.10 -9.14
N LYS A 74 -11.75 -0.93 -8.69
CA LYS A 74 -12.47 0.36 -8.76
C LYS A 74 -12.33 1.20 -7.50
N SER A 75 -11.53 0.77 -6.53
CA SER A 75 -11.32 1.51 -5.29
C SER A 75 -10.61 2.84 -5.55
N PRO A 76 -11.04 3.95 -4.92
CA PRO A 76 -10.30 5.22 -4.96
C PRO A 76 -8.86 5.09 -4.41
N GLN A 77 -8.58 4.04 -3.63
CA GLN A 77 -7.25 3.79 -3.07
C GLN A 77 -6.29 3.13 -4.07
N ARG A 78 -6.77 2.60 -5.18
CA ARG A 78 -5.95 1.89 -6.19
C ARG A 78 -4.80 2.75 -6.71
N SER A 79 -5.06 4.01 -7.06
CA SER A 79 -4.03 4.93 -7.56
C SER A 79 -2.89 5.14 -6.55
N SER A 80 -3.22 5.24 -5.27
CA SER A 80 -2.23 5.35 -4.20
C SER A 80 -1.47 4.04 -4.02
N CYS A 81 -2.16 2.90 -4.03
CA CYS A 81 -1.53 1.58 -3.95
C CYS A 81 -0.57 1.32 -5.12
N LEU A 82 -0.93 1.70 -6.34
CA LEU A 82 -0.04 1.63 -7.51
C LEU A 82 1.25 2.43 -7.30
N TYR A 83 1.14 3.68 -6.83
CA TYR A 83 2.30 4.52 -6.57
C TYR A 83 3.21 3.92 -5.51
N TYR A 84 2.66 3.58 -4.34
CA TYR A 84 3.49 3.11 -3.22
C TYR A 84 4.05 1.72 -3.49
N LYS A 85 3.35 0.86 -4.22
CA LYS A 85 3.90 -0.40 -4.72
C LYS A 85 5.11 -0.18 -5.62
N ALA A 86 4.99 0.74 -6.59
CA ALA A 86 6.08 1.10 -7.48
C ALA A 86 7.29 1.65 -6.71
N ALA A 87 7.04 2.53 -5.73
CA ALA A 87 8.07 3.07 -4.84
C ALA A 87 8.75 1.99 -3.98
N SER A 88 8.00 1.00 -3.49
CA SER A 88 8.60 -0.11 -2.75
C SER A 88 9.44 -1.04 -3.64
N HIS A 89 9.04 -1.27 -4.89
CA HIS A 89 9.90 -1.97 -5.87
C HIS A 89 11.17 -1.18 -6.19
N ASP A 90 11.05 0.14 -6.32
CA ASP A 90 12.17 1.07 -6.54
C ASP A 90 13.17 1.02 -5.38
N GLN A 91 12.70 1.11 -4.13
CA GLN A 91 13.53 0.93 -2.93
C GLN A 91 14.26 -0.44 -2.89
N LEU A 92 13.65 -1.47 -3.47
CA LEU A 92 14.24 -2.81 -3.58
C LEU A 92 15.14 -2.99 -4.80
N ASN A 93 15.45 -1.92 -5.56
CA ASN A 93 16.17 -1.96 -6.84
C ASN A 93 15.51 -2.84 -7.92
N GLN A 94 14.22 -3.12 -7.79
CA GLN A 94 13.42 -3.90 -8.74
C GLN A 94 12.84 -2.97 -9.82
N ARG A 95 13.73 -2.34 -10.58
CA ARG A 95 13.42 -1.26 -11.54
C ARG A 95 12.35 -1.63 -12.57
N ALA A 96 12.36 -2.86 -13.09
CA ALA A 96 11.35 -3.31 -14.06
C ALA A 96 9.92 -3.28 -13.48
N GLU A 97 9.74 -3.81 -12.26
CA GLU A 97 8.43 -3.77 -11.59
C GLU A 97 8.04 -2.35 -11.19
N ALA A 98 8.99 -1.52 -10.76
CA ALA A 98 8.73 -0.12 -10.46
C ALA A 98 8.19 0.63 -11.69
N ILE A 99 8.86 0.51 -12.84
CA ILE A 99 8.42 1.10 -14.11
C ILE A 99 7.02 0.62 -14.48
N ARG A 100 6.75 -0.69 -14.35
CA ARG A 100 5.45 -1.26 -14.72
C ARG A 100 4.30 -0.63 -13.94
N HIS A 101 4.45 -0.50 -12.62
CA HIS A 101 3.40 0.07 -11.77
C HIS A 101 3.30 1.59 -11.87
N TYR A 102 4.42 2.31 -12.04
CA TYR A 102 4.39 3.75 -12.35
C TYR A 102 3.70 4.03 -13.69
N SER A 103 3.93 3.19 -14.72
CA SER A 103 3.26 3.30 -16.02
C SER A 103 1.76 3.11 -15.88
N LEU A 104 1.35 2.09 -15.11
CA LEU A 104 -0.06 1.79 -14.89
C LEU A 104 -0.77 2.93 -14.17
N LEU A 105 -0.13 3.56 -13.16
CA LEU A 105 -0.66 4.75 -12.50
C LEU A 105 -0.88 5.91 -13.49
N PHE A 106 0.09 6.16 -14.36
CA PHE A 106 0.01 7.24 -15.33
C PHE A 106 -1.09 7.00 -16.39
N GLN A 107 -1.23 5.75 -16.84
CA GLN A 107 -2.23 5.36 -17.84
C GLN A 107 -3.66 5.35 -17.27
N GLU A 108 -3.86 4.76 -16.09
CA GLU A 108 -5.19 4.63 -15.48
C GLU A 108 -5.64 5.91 -14.77
N PHE A 109 -4.71 6.68 -14.19
CA PHE A 109 -5.00 7.85 -13.37
C PHE A 109 -4.14 9.07 -13.75
N PRO A 110 -4.20 9.56 -15.00
CA PRO A 110 -3.33 10.63 -15.50
C PRO A 110 -3.44 11.94 -14.71
N ASN A 111 -4.62 12.23 -14.14
CA ASN A 111 -4.87 13.43 -13.34
C ASN A 111 -4.55 13.27 -11.85
N HIS A 112 -4.08 12.10 -11.42
CA HIS A 112 -3.72 11.88 -10.02
C HIS A 112 -2.46 12.67 -9.66
N PRO A 113 -2.37 13.33 -8.48
CA PRO A 113 -1.22 14.16 -8.12
C PRO A 113 0.14 13.45 -8.20
N LYS A 114 0.14 12.13 -8.00
CA LYS A 114 1.36 11.30 -8.07
C LYS A 114 1.70 10.77 -9.47
N ALA A 115 0.84 10.95 -10.47
CA ALA A 115 1.10 10.48 -11.83
C ALA A 115 2.28 11.23 -12.48
N SER A 116 2.38 12.55 -12.29
CA SER A 116 3.52 13.34 -12.77
C SER A 116 4.85 12.98 -12.08
N ILE A 117 4.79 12.55 -10.82
CA ILE A 117 5.94 12.06 -10.06
C ILE A 117 6.37 10.70 -10.62
N ALA A 118 5.41 9.80 -10.87
CA ALA A 118 5.65 8.50 -11.48
C ALA A 118 6.29 8.64 -12.87
N SER A 119 5.81 9.56 -13.72
CA SER A 119 6.42 9.83 -15.03
C SER A 119 7.89 10.20 -14.91
N ARG A 120 8.21 11.19 -14.06
CA ARG A 120 9.60 11.62 -13.84
C ARG A 120 10.48 10.49 -13.33
N ARG A 121 9.96 9.61 -12.47
CA ARG A 121 10.71 8.47 -11.96
C ARG A 121 11.00 7.43 -13.05
N MET A 122 10.05 7.20 -13.95
CA MET A 122 10.26 6.33 -15.11
C MET A 122 11.28 6.91 -16.09
N ASP A 123 11.27 8.22 -16.31
CA ASP A 123 12.24 8.88 -17.21
C ASP A 123 13.65 8.81 -16.63
N PHE A 124 13.79 9.03 -15.32
CA PHE A 124 15.05 8.76 -14.60
C PHE A 124 15.52 7.33 -14.85
N PHE A 125 14.61 6.34 -14.76
CA PHE A 125 14.97 4.96 -15.05
C PHE A 125 15.37 4.68 -16.51
N LYS A 126 14.84 5.41 -17.49
CA LYS A 126 15.24 5.26 -18.88
C LYS A 126 16.57 5.93 -19.19
N SER A 127 16.88 7.02 -18.47
CA SER A 127 18.10 7.80 -18.68
C SER A 127 19.39 7.09 -18.27
N GLY A 128 19.30 5.98 -17.52
CA GLY A 128 20.46 5.17 -17.16
C GLY A 128 21.41 5.81 -16.13
N LEU A 129 21.08 7.00 -15.64
CA LEU A 129 21.73 7.69 -14.53
C LEU A 129 21.36 7.07 -13.18
#